data_AF-A0A182W8Q3-F1
#
_entry.id   AF-A0A182W8Q3-F1
#
_cell.length_a   1.000
_cell.length_b   1.000
_cell.length_c   1.000
_cell.angle_alpha   90.00
_cell.angle_beta   90.00
_cell.angle_gamma   90.00
#
_symmetry.space_group_name_H-M   'P 1'
#
loop_
_entity.id
_entity.type
_entity.pdbx_description
1 polymer ?
#
loop_
_entity_poly.entity_id
_entity_poly.type
_entity_poly.pdbx_seq_one_letter_code
_entity_poly.pdbx_strand_id
1 'polypeptide(L)'
;MRCRYDTCCDTECPSTDGDFREQQCASFNSQTFQDKRYIWEAFVKEDAECELNCKPIGMRYFATLNKTVIDGTPCSKPTEYFRRNNSGRGICVEGLCKREKKLAPRVWDSIEAFDPCCGCTGM
;
A
#
# COMPACT_ATOMS: atom_id res chain seq x y z
N MET A 1 -7.91 -25.27 14.88
CA MET A 1 -6.52 -24.82 14.87
C MET A 1 -6.54 -23.30 14.90
N ARG A 2 -5.73 -22.72 15.79
CA ARG A 2 -5.77 -21.33 16.24
C ARG A 2 -4.34 -20.84 16.10
N CYS A 3 -4.10 -19.73 15.41
CA CYS A 3 -2.80 -19.09 15.42
C CYS A 3 -2.53 -18.69 16.88
N ARG A 4 -1.68 -19.48 17.54
CA ARG A 4 -1.11 -19.12 18.84
C ARG A 4 0.18 -18.37 18.58
N TYR A 5 0.39 -17.42 19.48
CA TYR A 5 1.45 -16.42 19.58
C TYR A 5 2.90 -16.94 19.63
N ASP A 6 3.22 -18.12 19.12
CA ASP A 6 4.60 -18.60 19.09
C ASP A 6 5.00 -18.97 17.66
N THR A 7 5.78 -18.06 17.07
CA THR A 7 6.74 -18.32 15.98
C THR A 7 6.17 -18.68 14.59
N CYS A 8 5.46 -17.73 13.95
CA CYS A 8 5.49 -17.63 12.48
C CYS A 8 5.14 -16.22 11.93
N CYS A 9 5.57 -15.16 12.61
CA CYS A 9 5.50 -13.79 12.05
C CYS A 9 6.65 -12.90 12.57
N ASP A 10 7.84 -13.47 12.74
CA ASP A 10 9.03 -12.75 13.24
C ASP A 10 9.88 -12.11 12.14
N THR A 11 9.46 -12.20 10.87
CA THR A 11 9.94 -11.26 9.85
C THR A 11 9.04 -10.04 9.91
N GLU A 12 9.56 -8.94 10.46
CA GLU A 12 9.01 -7.60 10.23
C GLU A 12 8.67 -7.51 8.74
N CYS A 13 7.38 -7.41 8.40
CA CYS A 13 7.00 -7.09 7.03
C CYS A 13 7.73 -5.79 6.70
N PRO A 14 8.56 -5.77 5.64
CA PRO A 14 9.42 -4.63 5.36
C PRO A 14 8.55 -3.38 5.34
N SER A 15 8.74 -2.54 6.36
CA SER A 15 7.98 -1.32 6.56
C SER A 15 8.57 -0.24 5.67
N THR A 16 8.43 -0.45 4.37
CA THR A 16 8.91 0.46 3.35
C THR A 16 7.68 0.95 2.62
N ASP A 17 7.32 2.21 2.89
CA ASP A 17 6.39 2.99 2.07
C ASP A 17 6.73 2.90 0.56
N GLY A 18 7.96 2.49 0.24
CA GLY A 18 8.49 2.18 -1.08
C GLY A 18 8.16 0.78 -1.62
N ASP A 19 8.44 -0.33 -0.91
CA ASP A 19 8.53 -1.65 -1.60
C ASP A 19 7.19 -2.13 -2.15
N PHE A 20 6.08 -1.95 -1.42
CA PHE A 20 4.79 -2.42 -1.91
C PHE A 20 4.27 -1.61 -3.11
N ARG A 21 4.54 -0.30 -3.10
CA ARG A 21 4.19 0.60 -4.21
C ARG A 21 5.12 0.39 -5.40
N GLU A 22 6.40 0.13 -5.14
CA GLU A 22 7.41 -0.21 -6.14
C GLU A 22 7.05 -1.51 -6.85
N GLN A 23 6.64 -2.54 -6.11
CA GLN A 23 6.17 -3.81 -6.68
C GLN A 23 4.94 -3.62 -7.58
N GLN A 24 4.00 -2.75 -7.17
CA GLN A 24 2.84 -2.41 -7.99
C GLN A 24 3.26 -1.72 -9.30
N CYS A 25 4.20 -0.76 -9.27
CA CYS A 25 4.74 -0.15 -10.49
C CYS A 25 5.51 -1.17 -11.35
N ALA A 26 6.34 -2.02 -10.73
CA ALA A 26 7.13 -3.03 -11.42
C ALA A 26 6.27 -4.07 -12.16
N SER A 27 5.01 -4.29 -11.73
CA SER A 27 4.06 -5.16 -12.44
C SER A 27 3.71 -4.66 -13.86
N PHE A 28 3.97 -3.39 -14.16
CA PHE A 28 3.80 -2.78 -15.49
C PHE A 28 5.05 -2.86 -16.36
N ASN A 29 6.20 -3.34 -15.85
CA ASN A 29 7.44 -3.44 -16.63
C ASN A 29 7.34 -4.42 -17.82
N SER A 30 6.44 -5.41 -17.74
CA SER A 30 6.20 -6.37 -18.83
C SER A 30 5.21 -5.84 -19.88
N GLN A 31 4.46 -4.78 -19.55
CA GLN A 31 3.38 -4.22 -20.35
C GLN A 31 3.88 -3.06 -21.23
N THR A 32 3.14 -2.76 -22.31
CA THR A 32 3.36 -1.56 -23.12
C THR A 32 2.49 -0.42 -22.62
N PHE A 33 3.07 0.78 -22.52
CA PHE A 33 2.40 2.03 -22.22
C PHE A 33 2.69 3.00 -23.37
N GLN A 34 1.65 3.47 -24.06
CA GLN A 34 1.79 4.34 -25.24
C GLN A 34 2.82 3.76 -26.25
N ASP A 35 2.64 2.48 -26.60
CA ASP A 35 3.47 1.74 -27.56
C ASP A 35 4.95 1.55 -27.18
N LYS A 36 5.32 1.83 -25.92
CA LYS A 36 6.69 1.66 -25.40
C LYS A 36 6.69 0.87 -24.10
N ARG A 37 7.81 0.22 -23.81
CA ARG A 37 8.05 -0.44 -22.52
C ARG A 37 8.98 0.43 -21.67
N TYR A 38 8.66 0.52 -20.39
CA TYR A 38 9.44 1.28 -19.42
C TYR A 38 9.78 0.39 -18.23
N ILE A 39 10.85 0.75 -17.52
CA ILE A 39 11.08 0.29 -16.16
C ILE A 39 10.55 1.39 -15.25
N TRP A 40 9.57 1.04 -14.44
CA TRP A 40 8.83 1.96 -13.59
C TRP A 40 9.36 1.95 -12.16
N GLU A 41 9.47 3.13 -11.56
CA GLU A 41 9.67 3.35 -10.13
C GLU A 41 8.46 4.09 -9.54
N ALA A 42 8.17 3.88 -8.26
CA ALA A 42 7.05 4.51 -7.58
C ALA A 42 7.21 6.03 -7.52
N PHE A 43 6.10 6.75 -7.73
CA PHE A 43 6.01 8.19 -7.51
C PHE A 43 4.85 8.50 -6.57
N VAL A 44 5.15 9.00 -5.37
CA VAL A 44 4.12 9.38 -4.40
C VAL A 44 3.70 10.83 -4.64
N LYS A 45 2.50 11.01 -5.21
CA LYS A 45 1.90 12.32 -5.46
C LYS A 45 1.23 12.84 -4.19
N GLU A 46 1.64 14.00 -3.70
CA GLU A 46 1.24 14.53 -2.38
C GLU A 46 -0.26 14.71 -2.14
N ASP A 47 -1.03 14.98 -3.19
CA ASP A 47 -2.48 15.18 -3.17
C ASP A 47 -3.25 13.95 -3.68
N ALA A 48 -2.53 12.88 -4.06
CA ALA A 48 -3.09 11.66 -4.63
C ALA A 48 -2.25 10.41 -4.28
N GLU A 49 -1.89 10.28 -3.00
CA GLU A 49 -1.03 9.17 -2.52
C GLU A 49 -1.67 7.79 -2.75
N CYS A 50 -2.98 7.70 -2.92
CA CYS A 50 -3.68 6.44 -3.15
C CYS A 50 -3.97 6.13 -4.62
N GLU A 51 -3.48 6.94 -5.55
CA GLU A 51 -3.38 6.60 -6.96
C GLU A 51 -2.03 5.91 -7.24
N LEU A 52 -2.00 4.97 -8.20
CA LEU A 52 -0.75 4.34 -8.61
C LEU A 52 -0.04 5.21 -9.65
N ASN A 53 0.71 6.19 -9.15
CA ASN A 53 1.58 7.03 -9.95
C ASN A 53 2.99 6.42 -10.03
N CYS A 54 3.51 6.26 -11.24
CA CYS A 54 4.82 5.66 -11.50
C CYS A 54 5.63 6.54 -12.46
N LYS A 55 6.93 6.65 -12.20
CA LYS A 55 7.88 7.42 -13.02
C LYS A 55 8.76 6.42 -13.79
N PRO A 56 8.96 6.56 -15.10
CA PRO A 56 9.98 5.76 -15.76
C PRO A 56 11.37 6.14 -15.23
N ILE A 57 12.22 5.13 -15.01
CA ILE A 57 13.58 5.36 -14.52
C ILE A 57 14.33 6.31 -15.48
N GLY A 58 14.95 7.34 -14.91
CA GLY A 58 15.70 8.36 -15.65
C GLY A 58 14.86 9.45 -16.31
N MET A 59 13.53 9.42 -16.16
CA MET A 59 12.63 10.44 -16.67
C MET A 59 12.16 11.40 -15.56
N ARG A 60 11.73 12.61 -15.97
CA ARG A 60 11.27 13.66 -15.04
C ARG A 60 9.75 13.74 -14.90
N TYR A 61 9.02 12.91 -15.63
CA TYR A 61 7.57 12.88 -15.65
C TYR A 61 7.06 11.53 -15.15
N PHE A 62 5.88 11.52 -14.54
CA PHE A 62 5.20 10.32 -14.09
C PHE A 62 3.95 10.07 -14.94
N ALA A 63 3.42 8.85 -14.87
CA ALA A 63 2.13 8.47 -15.39
C ALA A 63 1.31 7.80 -14.29
N THR A 64 0.00 8.00 -14.32
CA THR A 64 -0.94 7.25 -13.47
C THR A 64 -1.24 5.92 -14.16
N LEU A 65 -0.67 4.83 -13.64
CA LEU A 65 -0.83 3.48 -14.22
C LEU A 65 -2.08 2.78 -13.71
N ASN A 66 -2.58 3.16 -12.53
CA ASN A 66 -3.87 2.70 -12.02
C ASN A 66 -4.54 3.79 -11.17
N LYS A 67 -5.88 3.78 -11.14
CA LYS A 67 -6.69 4.73 -10.37
C LYS A 67 -6.48 4.57 -8.87
N THR A 68 -6.19 3.36 -8.41
CA THR A 68 -5.94 3.07 -7.00
C THR A 68 -4.69 2.21 -6.85
N VAL A 69 -3.94 2.44 -5.78
CA VAL A 69 -3.01 1.44 -5.25
C VAL A 69 -3.79 0.29 -4.59
N ILE A 70 -3.13 -0.82 -4.33
CA ILE A 70 -3.71 -1.95 -3.59
C ILE A 70 -4.03 -1.49 -2.16
N ASP A 71 -5.19 -1.90 -1.65
CA ASP A 71 -5.60 -1.58 -0.28
C ASP A 71 -4.55 -2.06 0.73
N GLY A 72 -4.32 -1.25 1.76
CA GLY A 72 -3.24 -1.47 2.73
C GLY A 72 -1.91 -0.81 2.34
N THR A 73 -1.75 -0.31 1.11
CA THR A 73 -0.56 0.48 0.73
C THR A 73 -0.46 1.71 1.65
N PRO A 74 0.66 1.93 2.34
CA PRO A 74 0.76 3.04 3.28
C PRO A 74 0.78 4.43 2.62
N CYS A 75 0.31 5.41 3.39
CA CYS A 75 0.15 6.82 3.01
C CYS A 75 0.32 7.75 4.24
N SER A 76 0.65 9.01 4.00
CA SER A 76 1.14 9.93 5.04
C SER A 76 0.17 11.05 5.45
N LYS A 77 -0.83 11.33 4.61
CA LYS A 77 -1.79 12.43 4.84
C LYS A 77 -3.23 11.93 4.91
N PRO A 78 -3.62 11.18 5.97
CA PRO A 78 -4.99 10.71 6.09
C PRO A 78 -5.94 11.88 6.34
N THR A 79 -6.90 12.06 5.43
CA THR A 79 -7.97 13.05 5.56
C THR A 79 -9.12 12.45 6.36
N GLU A 80 -9.16 12.74 7.66
CA GLU A 80 -10.35 12.47 8.50
C GLU A 80 -11.08 13.80 8.75
N TYR A 81 -12.29 13.96 8.19
CA TYR A 81 -13.11 15.18 8.34
C TYR A 81 -13.28 15.65 9.79
N PHE A 82 -13.24 14.72 10.75
CA PHE A 82 -13.44 15.00 12.17
C PHE A 82 -12.15 15.36 12.95
N ARG A 83 -10.96 15.30 12.34
CA ARG A 83 -9.69 15.61 13.03
C ARG A 83 -9.05 16.87 12.45
N ARG A 84 -8.72 17.83 13.33
CA ARG A 84 -7.99 19.06 12.98
C ARG A 84 -6.56 18.81 12.48
N ASN A 85 -6.04 17.59 12.57
CA ASN A 85 -4.68 17.25 12.23
C ASN A 85 -4.63 16.12 11.19
N ASN A 86 -4.12 16.46 10.00
CA ASN A 86 -3.91 15.56 8.87
C ASN A 86 -2.55 14.85 8.91
N SER A 87 -1.77 15.03 9.99
CA SER A 87 -0.53 14.31 10.20
C SER A 87 -0.79 12.94 10.84
N GLY A 88 -0.14 11.90 10.32
CA GLY A 88 -0.11 10.56 10.90
C GLY A 88 0.02 9.48 9.83
N ARG A 89 0.47 8.28 10.24
CA ARG A 89 0.48 7.11 9.35
C ARG A 89 -0.94 6.69 8.99
N GLY A 90 -1.14 6.40 7.72
CA GLY A 90 -2.38 5.91 7.16
C GLY A 90 -2.12 4.78 6.17
N ILE A 91 -3.21 4.21 5.69
CA ILE A 91 -3.23 3.21 4.63
C ILE A 91 -4.28 3.61 3.61
N CYS A 92 -4.01 3.31 2.34
CA CYS A 92 -4.97 3.47 1.27
C CYS A 92 -6.04 2.39 1.37
N VAL A 93 -7.30 2.81 1.37
CA VAL A 93 -8.46 1.92 1.34
C VAL A 93 -9.50 2.54 0.40
N GLU A 94 -9.84 1.85 -0.67
CA GLU A 94 -10.78 2.32 -1.70
C GLU A 94 -10.34 3.66 -2.33
N GLY A 95 -9.03 3.83 -2.53
CA GLY A 95 -8.46 5.06 -3.10
C GLY A 95 -8.40 6.26 -2.14
N LEU A 96 -8.74 6.08 -0.87
CA LEU A 96 -8.65 7.14 0.15
C LEU A 96 -7.57 6.80 1.18
N CYS A 97 -6.78 7.80 1.57
CA CYS A 97 -5.83 7.64 2.67
C CYS A 97 -6.60 7.70 3.99
N LYS A 98 -6.80 6.53 4.62
CA LYS A 98 -7.50 6.39 5.91
C LYS A 98 -6.44 6.21 7.01
N ARG A 99 -6.65 6.83 8.17
CA ARG A 99 -5.71 6.71 9.28
C ARG A 99 -5.65 5.25 9.74
N GLU A 100 -4.45 4.77 10.05
CA GLU A 100 -4.30 3.50 10.74
C GLU A 100 -4.92 3.64 12.14
N LYS A 101 -6.12 3.09 12.33
CA LYS A 101 -6.69 2.98 13.66
C LYS A 101 -5.90 1.89 14.37
N LYS A 102 -4.90 2.27 15.18
CA LYS A 102 -4.41 1.38 16.25
C LYS A 102 -5.62 1.01 17.09
N LEU A 103 -6.20 -0.15 16.82
CA LEU A 103 -7.26 -0.71 17.63
C LEU A 103 -6.69 -0.83 19.04
N ALA A 104 -7.22 -0.03 19.96
CA ALA A 104 -7.07 -0.30 21.37
C ALA A 104 -7.50 -1.76 21.60
N PRO A 105 -6.83 -2.52 22.50
CA PRO A 105 -7.15 -3.92 22.70
C PRO A 105 -8.52 -4.01 23.38
N ARG A 106 -9.58 -4.06 22.57
CA ARG A 106 -10.96 -4.50 22.86
C ARG A 106 -11.76 -4.32 21.57
N VAL A 107 -12.42 -5.39 21.13
CA VAL A 107 -13.35 -5.52 20.00
C VAL A 107 -12.69 -5.92 18.66
N TRP A 108 -12.36 -7.20 18.55
CA TRP A 108 -12.01 -7.91 17.30
C TRP A 108 -12.89 -9.16 17.14
N ASP A 109 -14.19 -8.98 16.92
CA ASP A 109 -15.10 -10.12 16.64
C ASP A 109 -15.82 -10.00 15.29
N SER A 110 -15.50 -9.04 14.41
CA SER A 110 -16.35 -8.85 13.21
C SER A 110 -15.69 -8.30 11.95
N ILE A 111 -14.37 -8.20 11.85
CA ILE A 111 -13.74 -7.81 10.59
C ILE A 111 -12.67 -8.85 10.26
N GLU A 112 -13.01 -9.74 9.32
CA GLU A 112 -12.03 -10.56 8.63
C GLU A 112 -11.10 -9.61 7.86
N ALA A 113 -10.00 -9.22 8.51
CA ALA A 113 -8.92 -8.52 7.85
C ALA A 113 -8.28 -9.53 6.88
N PHE A 114 -8.40 -9.27 5.58
CA PHE A 114 -7.61 -9.95 4.58
C PHE A 114 -6.14 -9.65 4.87
N ASP A 115 -5.41 -10.66 5.32
CA ASP A 115 -3.98 -10.61 5.63
C ASP A 115 -3.20 -11.03 4.37
N PRO A 116 -2.64 -10.09 3.59
CA PRO A 116 -1.94 -10.41 2.34
C PRO A 116 -0.59 -11.10 2.58
N CYS A 117 -0.12 -11.17 3.84
CA CYS A 117 1.18 -11.74 4.20
C CYS A 117 1.09 -13.22 4.60
N CYS A 118 -0.11 -13.77 4.78
CA CYS A 118 -0.30 -15.14 5.24
C CYS A 118 -0.40 -16.14 4.05
N GLY A 119 0.64 -16.19 3.22
CA GLY A 119 0.81 -17.21 2.18
C GLY A 119 1.35 -18.52 2.76
N CYS A 120 0.49 -19.34 3.37
CA CYS A 120 0.87 -20.70 3.75
C CYS A 120 0.97 -21.59 2.49
N THR A 121 2.13 -21.70 1.86
CA THR A 121 2.42 -22.80 0.94
C THR A 121 2.97 -23.98 1.72
N GLY A 122 2.15 -25.02 1.86
CA GLY A 122 2.51 -26.27 2.52
C GLY A 122 3.39 -27.19 1.67
N MET A 123 4.04 -28.12 2.38
CA MET A 123 4.33 -29.48 1.90
C MET A 123 3.72 -30.46 2.91
#